data_AF-A0A9D4AKU5-F1
#
_entry.id   AF-A0A9D4AKU5-F1
#
_cell.length_a   1.000
_cell.length_b   1.000
_cell.length_c   1.000
_cell.angle_alpha   90.00
_cell.angle_beta   90.00
_cell.angle_gamma   90.00
#
_symmetry.space_group_name_H-M   'P 1'
#
loop_
_entity.id
_entity.type
_entity.pdbx_description
1 polymer ?
#
loop_
_entity_poly.entity_id
_entity_poly.type
_entity_poly.pdbx_seq_one_letter_code
_entity_poly.pdbx_strand_id
1 'polypeptide(L)'
;MESQEPKVTGSPLMYSNRVTLKTILESSDGEMVLVGETVVVGGWVKSSKEVKKHPVTLPPCASDTDHASPGRQGLTCLEILESRIPCFRTIIRILCGPASSPAVREKLESLVPKPTPPSTFFLQINDGSCASCLQVVIDSTIAPVSAGQILPTGTCILAQGVLEKLSANEKQIIQLKAEKILHVGTVEQDKYPLSRKRLPLDSLREYPHIRPRTTMVSSITRIRSTLDFATHTFFQKYGFLNVQVPIITATDTEGFSEKFQVTTLLGKTSKEEEPVGVSDADVVSLETVKAAIKEKSGVVEQLKRSDSNKESLIVAVQDLQKTNELARQIEAREKSKPVTAVKPDSLNFNDDFFGRPSYLTVSGRFHLESYACAIGNVYSFGPRFQADKTVSSKHVAEMWTVEVEMAFSQLGDAMKCAEDYFKFLCKWILDNCPEDMKFVSKRIDKTITHRLEYMTTSSYDKISYREAVEILRKVPDKAFETQLQWGVPLTAEHLSYLADDHYKRPVIIYDYPKAVKPFYVRLNEDGKTVAAFELVVPKIGTVITGSQNEESFNVLNTRITEFDLSRDQYEWYLDLRRHGTVKHSGFSLRFDRMVLLTTGLIDVRDVIPFPRSHGKANG
;
A
#
# COMPACT_ATOMS: atom_id res chain seq x y z
N MET A 1 -36.39 20.16 -27.97
CA MET A 1 -35.45 21.10 -27.33
C MET A 1 -34.60 20.28 -26.38
N GLU A 2 -33.56 19.64 -26.92
CA GLU A 2 -32.53 18.99 -26.11
C GLU A 2 -31.68 20.09 -25.45
N SER A 3 -31.54 20.00 -24.14
CA SER A 3 -30.63 20.84 -23.37
C SER A 3 -29.19 20.49 -23.76
N GLN A 4 -28.57 21.32 -24.59
CA GLN A 4 -27.14 21.25 -24.85
C GLN A 4 -26.40 21.53 -23.54
N GLU A 5 -25.82 20.50 -22.93
CA GLU A 5 -24.76 20.67 -21.94
C GLU A 5 -23.57 21.38 -22.62
N PRO A 6 -22.95 22.36 -21.95
CA PRO A 6 -21.79 23.03 -22.50
C PRO A 6 -20.64 22.02 -22.65
N LYS A 7 -20.17 21.81 -23.89
CA LYS A 7 -18.95 21.06 -24.18
C LYS A 7 -17.78 21.72 -23.46
N VAL A 8 -17.27 21.07 -22.42
CA VAL A 8 -16.02 21.44 -21.77
C VAL A 8 -14.87 21.10 -22.73
N THR A 9 -14.29 22.13 -23.33
CA THR A 9 -13.08 22.04 -24.13
C THR A 9 -11.89 21.64 -23.25
N GLY A 10 -11.20 20.56 -23.61
CA GLY A 10 -9.91 20.19 -23.00
C GLY A 10 -9.91 19.08 -21.94
N SER A 11 -10.93 18.23 -21.83
CA SER A 11 -10.82 17.04 -20.96
C SER A 11 -9.82 16.02 -21.53
N PRO A 12 -8.71 15.71 -20.82
CA PRO A 12 -7.75 14.69 -21.24
C PRO A 12 -8.26 13.26 -20.93
N LEU A 13 -9.37 13.14 -20.19
CA LEU A 13 -9.99 11.87 -19.85
C LEU A 13 -11.24 11.66 -20.71
N MET A 14 -11.16 10.69 -21.62
CA MET A 14 -12.29 10.24 -22.44
C MET A 14 -13.53 9.86 -21.60
N TYR A 15 -13.34 9.54 -20.32
CA TYR A 15 -14.38 9.01 -19.42
C TYR A 15 -14.83 10.00 -18.33
N SER A 16 -14.43 11.28 -18.38
CA SER A 16 -14.87 12.26 -17.39
C SER A 16 -14.91 13.68 -17.95
N ASN A 17 -15.93 14.45 -17.55
CA ASN A 17 -15.99 15.89 -17.81
C ASN A 17 -15.09 16.70 -16.87
N ARG A 18 -14.41 16.05 -15.90
CA ARG A 18 -13.49 16.70 -14.99
C ARG A 18 -12.09 16.80 -15.60
N VAL A 19 -11.46 17.95 -15.41
CA VAL A 19 -10.04 18.13 -15.70
C VAL A 19 -9.22 17.61 -14.51
N THR A 20 -8.23 16.77 -14.78
CA THR A 20 -7.31 16.28 -13.75
C THR A 20 -6.32 17.36 -13.35
N LEU A 21 -5.90 17.36 -12.09
CA LEU A 21 -4.94 18.34 -11.62
C LEU A 21 -3.57 18.22 -12.31
N LYS A 22 -3.17 17.00 -12.70
CA LYS A 22 -1.96 16.76 -13.48
C LYS A 22 -1.92 17.59 -14.75
N THR A 23 -3.02 17.66 -15.51
CA THR A 23 -3.08 18.42 -16.77
C THR A 23 -3.01 19.93 -16.54
N ILE A 24 -3.47 20.41 -15.38
CA ILE A 24 -3.40 21.83 -15.01
C ILE A 24 -1.98 22.18 -14.51
N LEU A 25 -1.38 21.32 -13.69
CA LEU A 25 -0.17 21.63 -12.91
C LEU A 25 1.13 21.14 -13.55
N GLU A 26 1.09 20.16 -14.46
CA GLU A 26 2.27 19.52 -15.06
C GLU A 26 2.29 19.62 -16.60
N SER A 27 1.63 20.62 -17.20
CA SER A 27 1.62 20.84 -18.66
C SER A 27 3.04 20.92 -19.22
N SER A 28 3.34 20.03 -20.18
CA SER A 28 4.69 19.76 -20.71
C SER A 28 5.26 20.87 -21.59
N ASP A 29 4.42 21.78 -22.10
CA ASP A 29 4.81 22.72 -23.17
C ASP A 29 5.05 24.16 -22.67
N GLY A 30 4.99 24.42 -21.36
CA GLY A 30 5.15 25.78 -20.82
C GLY A 30 4.00 26.75 -21.17
N GLU A 31 3.19 26.43 -22.17
CA GLU A 31 1.89 27.05 -22.42
C GLU A 31 0.83 26.41 -21.51
N MET A 32 0.27 27.26 -20.66
CA MET A 32 -0.81 26.89 -19.75
C MET A 32 -2.15 27.02 -20.49
N VAL A 33 -2.43 26.05 -21.35
CA VAL A 33 -3.54 26.02 -22.32
C VAL A 33 -4.93 26.30 -21.71
N LEU A 34 -5.11 26.11 -20.39
CA LEU A 34 -6.41 26.23 -19.72
C LEU A 34 -6.55 27.50 -18.84
N VAL A 35 -5.58 28.40 -18.80
CA VAL A 35 -5.71 29.64 -18.00
C VAL A 35 -6.75 30.55 -18.65
N GLY A 36 -7.70 31.03 -17.85
CA GLY A 36 -8.85 31.82 -18.31
C GLY A 36 -10.07 30.97 -18.68
N GLU A 37 -9.93 29.66 -18.80
CA GLU A 37 -11.04 28.75 -19.11
C GLU A 37 -11.84 28.36 -17.86
N THR A 38 -13.14 28.14 -18.05
CA THR A 38 -13.99 27.56 -17.01
C THR A 38 -13.85 26.04 -17.02
N VAL A 39 -13.36 25.47 -15.93
CA VAL A 39 -13.12 24.03 -15.78
C VAL A 39 -13.86 23.46 -14.59
N VAL A 40 -14.07 22.14 -14.60
CA VAL A 40 -14.56 21.38 -13.45
C VAL A 40 -13.42 20.53 -12.91
N VAL A 41 -13.05 20.75 -11.65
CA VAL A 41 -12.06 19.93 -10.92
C VAL A 41 -12.72 19.29 -9.72
N GLY A 42 -12.18 18.16 -9.25
CA GLY A 42 -12.64 17.58 -7.99
C GLY A 42 -11.52 16.85 -7.29
N GLY A 43 -11.60 16.73 -5.97
CA GLY A 43 -10.57 16.08 -5.17
C GLY A 43 -10.85 16.18 -3.68
N TRP A 44 -9.89 15.68 -2.91
CA TRP A 44 -9.94 15.72 -1.45
C TRP A 44 -9.19 16.93 -0.93
N VAL A 45 -9.81 17.65 0.01
CA VAL A 45 -9.19 18.76 0.73
C VAL A 45 -7.99 18.25 1.54
N LYS A 46 -6.81 18.84 1.31
CA LYS A 46 -5.56 18.53 2.04
C LYS A 46 -5.27 19.53 3.15
N SER A 47 -5.64 20.79 2.92
CA SER A 47 -5.59 21.85 3.91
C SER A 47 -6.55 22.96 3.50
N SER A 48 -7.02 23.71 4.49
CA SER A 48 -7.93 24.82 4.28
C SER A 48 -7.52 26.03 5.12
N LYS A 49 -7.86 27.23 4.65
CA LYS A 49 -7.67 28.50 5.37
C LYS A 49 -8.87 29.41 5.11
N GLU A 50 -9.42 29.98 6.17
CA GLU A 50 -10.43 31.05 6.10
C GLU A 50 -9.77 32.41 6.33
N VAL A 51 -10.12 33.39 5.49
CA VAL A 51 -9.75 34.79 5.68
C VAL A 51 -11.03 35.62 5.75
N LYS A 52 -11.29 36.21 6.92
CA LYS A 52 -12.43 37.11 7.14
C LYS A 52 -12.08 38.49 6.58
N LYS A 53 -12.94 39.07 5.74
CA LYS A 53 -12.75 40.47 5.30
C LYS A 53 -13.08 41.40 6.48
N HIS A 54 -12.18 42.32 6.82
CA HIS A 54 -12.48 43.38 7.78
C HIS A 54 -13.50 44.35 7.16
N PRO A 55 -14.51 44.82 7.92
CA PRO A 55 -15.39 45.88 7.43
C PRO A 55 -14.54 47.12 7.18
N VAL A 56 -14.63 47.69 5.98
CA VAL A 56 -14.03 48.99 5.67
C VAL A 56 -14.81 50.04 6.44
N THR A 57 -14.19 50.66 7.44
CA THR A 57 -14.76 51.82 8.13
C THR A 57 -14.76 52.99 7.14
N LEU A 58 -15.94 53.43 6.70
CA LEU A 58 -16.07 54.70 5.99
C LEU A 58 -15.67 55.85 6.95
N PRO A 59 -14.93 56.88 6.48
CA PRO A 59 -14.57 58.01 7.32
C PRO A 59 -15.84 58.79 7.75
N PRO A 60 -15.84 59.41 8.94
CA PRO A 60 -17.01 60.15 9.43
C PRO A 60 -17.24 61.38 8.54
N CYS A 61 -18.43 61.45 7.92
CA CYS A 61 -18.87 62.68 7.26
C CYS A 61 -19.00 63.81 8.29
N ALA A 62 -18.44 64.96 7.95
CA ALA A 62 -18.52 66.19 8.72
C ALA A 62 -19.98 66.64 8.92
N SER A 63 -20.21 67.24 10.08
CA SER A 63 -21.44 67.92 10.49
C SER A 63 -21.81 69.04 9.53
N ASP A 64 -23.05 69.03 9.02
CA ASP A 64 -23.72 70.25 8.57
C ASP A 64 -25.21 70.21 8.90
N THR A 65 -25.70 71.40 9.25
CA THR A 65 -26.97 71.76 9.87
C THR A 65 -28.19 71.69 8.95
N ASP A 66 -29.33 71.35 9.55
CA ASP A 66 -30.74 71.66 9.24
C ASP A 66 -31.18 71.94 7.79
N HIS A 67 -32.08 71.08 7.28
CA HIS A 67 -33.40 71.49 6.76
C HIS A 67 -34.35 70.27 6.67
N ALA A 68 -35.56 70.42 7.18
CA ALA A 68 -36.58 69.38 7.30
C ALA A 68 -37.31 69.07 5.98
N SER A 69 -37.56 67.78 5.71
CA SER A 69 -38.61 67.21 4.83
C SER A 69 -38.74 65.70 5.12
N PRO A 70 -39.95 65.08 5.05
CA PRO A 70 -40.26 63.88 5.83
C PRO A 70 -39.63 62.61 5.26
N GLY A 71 -39.00 61.84 6.16
CA GLY A 71 -38.24 60.65 5.83
C GLY A 71 -39.09 59.47 5.33
N ARG A 72 -38.54 58.75 4.35
CA ARG A 72 -38.74 57.30 4.25
C ARG A 72 -37.95 56.64 5.37
N GLN A 73 -38.60 56.36 6.49
CA GLN A 73 -38.08 55.40 7.46
C GLN A 73 -37.90 54.05 6.74
N GLY A 74 -36.67 53.53 6.78
CA GLY A 74 -36.39 52.17 6.33
C GLY A 74 -37.22 51.20 7.14
N LEU A 75 -38.03 50.39 6.45
CA LEU A 75 -38.82 49.36 7.09
C LEU A 75 -37.88 48.37 7.77
N THR A 76 -38.11 48.13 9.06
CA THR A 76 -37.40 47.11 9.81
C THR A 76 -37.76 45.72 9.27
N CYS A 77 -36.86 44.73 9.37
CA CYS A 77 -37.11 43.37 8.89
C CYS A 77 -38.42 42.75 9.44
N LEU A 78 -38.86 43.19 10.62
CA LEU A 78 -40.14 42.81 11.21
C LEU A 78 -41.34 43.28 10.36
N GLU A 79 -41.31 44.48 9.81
CA GLU A 79 -42.40 45.04 8.99
C GLU A 79 -42.50 44.35 7.62
N ILE A 80 -41.38 43.81 7.11
CA ILE A 80 -41.33 42.99 5.89
C ILE A 80 -41.93 41.59 6.15
N LEU A 81 -41.71 41.01 7.33
CA LEU A 81 -42.28 39.72 7.72
C LEU A 81 -43.78 39.80 8.00
N GLU A 82 -44.24 40.86 8.66
CA GLU A 82 -45.67 41.10 8.92
C GLU A 82 -46.49 41.37 7.64
N SER A 83 -45.85 41.91 6.59
CA SER A 83 -46.51 42.20 5.31
C SER A 83 -46.54 41.02 4.34
N ARG A 84 -45.64 40.03 4.49
CA ARG A 84 -45.53 38.89 3.57
C ARG A 84 -46.19 37.60 4.04
N ILE A 85 -46.42 37.43 5.35
CA ILE A 85 -46.94 36.18 5.92
C ILE A 85 -48.12 36.49 6.88
N PRO A 86 -49.39 36.37 6.43
CA PRO A 86 -50.57 36.79 7.19
C PRO A 86 -50.73 36.11 8.56
N CYS A 87 -50.27 34.85 8.68
CA CYS A 87 -50.36 34.08 9.92
C CYS A 87 -49.36 34.52 11.00
N PHE A 88 -48.25 35.18 10.65
CA PHE A 88 -47.28 35.70 11.62
C PHE A 88 -47.85 36.85 12.45
N ARG A 89 -48.67 37.70 11.82
CA ARG A 89 -49.38 38.80 12.49
C ARG A 89 -50.34 38.28 13.57
N THR A 90 -51.00 37.15 13.30
CA THR A 90 -51.91 36.49 14.24
C THR A 90 -51.16 35.86 15.42
N ILE A 91 -49.98 35.27 15.18
CA ILE A 91 -49.15 34.65 16.22
C ILE A 91 -48.57 35.71 17.17
N ILE A 92 -48.06 36.84 16.64
CA ILE A 92 -47.56 37.95 17.46
C ILE A 92 -48.69 38.59 18.29
N ARG A 93 -49.90 38.71 17.72
CA ARG A 93 -51.06 39.29 18.41
C ARG A 93 -51.62 38.39 19.51
N ILE A 94 -51.54 37.05 19.33
CA ILE A 94 -51.93 36.06 20.34
C ILE A 94 -50.91 35.97 21.48
N LEU A 95 -49.61 36.09 21.18
CA LEU A 95 -48.55 35.91 22.18
C LEU A 95 -48.18 37.18 22.97
N CYS A 96 -48.42 38.39 22.46
CA CYS A 96 -47.88 39.63 23.07
C CYS A 96 -48.90 40.73 23.41
N GLY A 97 -50.18 40.59 23.09
CA GLY A 97 -51.20 41.61 23.39
C GLY A 97 -50.96 42.97 22.68
N PRO A 98 -51.84 43.98 22.87
CA PRO A 98 -51.86 45.19 22.03
C PRO A 98 -50.75 46.22 22.29
N ALA A 99 -49.78 45.94 23.17
CA ALA A 99 -48.71 46.88 23.52
C ALA A 99 -47.40 46.13 23.79
N SER A 100 -46.62 45.86 22.73
CA SER A 100 -45.28 45.28 22.88
C SER A 100 -44.31 46.33 23.44
N SER A 101 -43.72 46.07 24.61
CA SER A 101 -42.67 46.93 25.18
C SER A 101 -41.37 46.86 24.36
N PRO A 102 -40.53 47.93 24.36
CA PRO A 102 -39.28 47.96 23.59
C PRO A 102 -38.33 46.80 23.90
N ALA A 103 -38.35 46.31 25.14
CA ALA A 103 -37.48 45.24 25.62
C ALA A 103 -37.78 43.86 25.00
N VAL A 104 -39.02 43.62 24.54
CA VAL A 104 -39.40 42.36 23.87
C VAL A 104 -38.92 42.36 22.42
N ARG A 105 -38.96 43.53 21.75
CA ARG A 105 -38.38 43.70 20.41
C ARG A 105 -36.87 43.48 20.42
N GLU A 106 -36.17 44.02 21.41
CA GLU A 106 -34.72 43.87 21.53
C GLU A 106 -34.29 42.41 21.79
N LYS A 107 -35.09 41.66 22.58
CA LYS A 107 -34.89 40.22 22.77
C LYS A 107 -35.14 39.42 21.48
N LEU A 108 -36.13 39.81 20.68
CA LEU A 108 -36.46 39.15 19.41
C LEU A 108 -35.41 39.47 18.31
N GLU A 109 -34.86 40.67 18.32
CA GLU A 109 -33.74 41.06 17.45
C GLU A 109 -32.42 40.38 17.84
N SER A 110 -32.21 40.07 19.14
CA SER A 110 -31.06 39.29 19.61
C SER A 110 -31.07 37.82 19.15
N LEU A 111 -32.24 37.32 18.75
CA LEU A 111 -32.45 35.96 18.23
C LEU A 111 -32.23 35.85 16.71
N VAL A 112 -32.01 36.98 16.02
CA VAL A 112 -31.63 37.01 14.60
C VAL A 112 -30.10 36.85 14.50
N PRO A 113 -29.58 35.80 13.84
CA PRO A 113 -28.14 35.65 13.64
C PRO A 113 -27.57 36.89 12.95
N LYS A 114 -26.59 37.56 13.58
CA LYS A 114 -25.84 38.64 12.92
C LYS A 114 -25.25 38.11 11.61
N PRO A 115 -25.34 38.84 10.48
CA PRO A 115 -24.71 38.44 9.23
C PRO A 115 -23.23 38.19 9.48
N THR A 116 -22.75 36.98 9.18
CA THR A 116 -21.34 36.66 9.28
C THR A 116 -20.59 37.54 8.27
N PRO A 117 -19.48 38.21 8.65
CA PRO A 117 -18.73 39.03 7.70
C PRO A 117 -18.29 38.18 6.50
N PRO A 118 -18.26 38.75 5.28
CA PRO A 118 -17.90 37.99 4.09
C PRO A 118 -16.48 37.40 4.25
N SER A 119 -16.38 36.09 4.09
CA SER A 119 -15.15 35.32 4.21
C SER A 119 -14.73 34.78 2.86
N THR A 120 -13.42 34.65 2.66
CA THR A 120 -12.84 33.92 1.52
C THR A 120 -12.15 32.68 2.04
N PHE A 121 -12.48 31.52 1.46
CA PHE A 121 -11.89 30.23 1.80
C PHE A 121 -10.88 29.82 0.73
N PHE A 122 -9.73 29.37 1.19
CA PHE A 122 -8.66 28.83 0.36
C PHE A 122 -8.52 27.34 0.66
N LEU A 123 -8.89 26.49 -0.27
CA LEU A 123 -8.78 25.04 -0.16
C LEU A 123 -7.63 24.55 -1.03
N GLN A 124 -6.72 23.76 -0.46
CA GLN A 124 -5.76 22.99 -1.23
C GLN A 124 -6.37 21.62 -1.50
N ILE A 125 -6.67 21.33 -2.76
CA ILE A 125 -7.25 20.05 -3.16
C ILE A 125 -6.23 19.20 -3.92
N ASN A 126 -6.39 17.88 -3.81
CA ASN A 126 -5.65 16.95 -4.65
C ASN A 126 -6.54 15.75 -5.02
N ASP A 127 -6.44 15.34 -6.28
CA ASP A 127 -7.25 14.28 -6.90
C ASP A 127 -6.47 12.97 -7.09
N GLY A 128 -5.21 12.93 -6.66
CA GLY A 128 -4.30 11.78 -6.82
C GLY A 128 -3.58 11.70 -8.16
N SER A 129 -3.89 12.57 -9.14
CA SER A 129 -3.26 12.53 -10.48
C SER A 129 -1.81 13.00 -10.49
N CYS A 130 -1.43 13.88 -9.55
CA CYS A 130 -0.09 14.43 -9.38
C CYS A 130 0.26 14.62 -7.89
N ALA A 131 1.53 14.93 -7.59
CA ALA A 131 1.98 15.22 -6.22
C ALA A 131 1.50 16.60 -5.71
N SER A 132 1.35 17.56 -6.64
CA SER A 132 0.97 18.93 -6.34
C SER A 132 -0.52 19.08 -6.01
N CYS A 133 -0.86 20.09 -5.20
CA CYS A 133 -2.24 20.46 -4.90
C CYS A 133 -2.63 21.71 -5.69
N LEU A 134 -3.90 21.80 -6.09
CA LEU A 134 -4.48 23.00 -6.67
C LEU A 134 -5.14 23.85 -5.58
N GLN A 135 -4.91 25.15 -5.60
CA GLN A 135 -5.64 26.09 -4.76
C GLN A 135 -7.00 26.40 -5.37
N VAL A 136 -8.07 26.19 -4.60
CA VAL A 136 -9.43 26.59 -4.94
C VAL A 136 -9.85 27.71 -3.99
N VAL A 137 -10.23 28.84 -4.57
CA VAL A 137 -10.68 30.05 -3.86
C VAL A 137 -12.20 30.12 -3.92
N ILE A 138 -12.82 30.31 -2.76
CA ILE A 138 -14.27 30.27 -2.60
C ILE A 138 -14.70 31.54 -1.86
N ASP A 139 -15.60 32.32 -2.46
CA ASP A 139 -16.24 33.42 -1.76
C ASP A 139 -17.46 32.91 -0.98
N SER A 140 -17.64 33.38 0.26
CA SER A 140 -18.80 33.10 1.11
C SER A 140 -20.17 33.33 0.44
N THR A 141 -20.23 34.18 -0.58
CA THR A 141 -21.44 34.46 -1.36
C THR A 141 -21.91 33.29 -2.24
N ILE A 142 -21.02 32.36 -2.59
CA ILE A 142 -21.26 31.26 -3.54
C ILE A 142 -21.82 30.02 -2.82
N ALA A 143 -21.65 29.93 -1.50
CA ALA A 143 -22.04 28.77 -0.72
C ALA A 143 -23.05 29.15 0.39
N PRO A 144 -24.34 28.81 0.27
CA PRO A 144 -25.25 28.72 1.42
C PRO A 144 -24.90 27.54 2.35
N VAL A 145 -23.89 26.74 1.99
CA VAL A 145 -23.34 25.66 2.81
C VAL A 145 -22.55 26.29 3.95
N SER A 146 -22.90 25.95 5.19
CA SER A 146 -22.14 26.32 6.38
C SER A 146 -20.66 26.05 6.12
N ALA A 147 -19.85 27.10 5.99
CA ALA A 147 -18.45 27.01 5.61
C ALA A 147 -17.65 25.94 6.37
N GLY A 148 -18.05 25.64 7.61
CA GLY A 148 -17.50 24.56 8.43
C GLY A 148 -17.56 23.15 7.83
N GLN A 149 -18.42 22.86 6.85
CA GLN A 149 -18.56 21.51 6.27
C GLN A 149 -17.53 21.19 5.18
N ILE A 150 -17.02 22.20 4.47
CA ILE A 150 -16.07 22.01 3.35
C ILE A 150 -14.61 22.13 3.77
N LEU A 151 -14.35 22.74 4.94
CA LEU A 151 -13.00 22.95 5.48
C LEU A 151 -12.27 21.69 5.99
N PRO A 152 -12.94 20.66 6.52
CA PRO A 152 -12.25 19.49 7.09
C PRO A 152 -11.33 18.80 6.08
N THR A 153 -10.16 18.35 6.57
CA THR A 153 -9.21 17.60 5.74
C THR A 153 -9.82 16.26 5.36
N GLY A 154 -9.77 15.93 4.07
CA GLY A 154 -10.35 14.73 3.51
C GLY A 154 -11.77 14.92 2.95
N THR A 155 -12.40 16.08 3.15
CA THR A 155 -13.68 16.37 2.50
C THR A 155 -13.52 16.29 0.98
N CYS A 156 -14.46 15.62 0.31
CA CYS A 156 -14.48 15.49 -1.14
C CYS A 156 -15.35 16.59 -1.74
N ILE A 157 -14.78 17.35 -2.68
CA ILE A 157 -15.47 18.45 -3.36
C ILE A 157 -15.35 18.32 -4.88
N LEU A 158 -16.34 18.90 -5.56
CA LEU A 158 -16.29 19.21 -6.99
C LEU A 158 -16.48 20.72 -7.13
N ALA A 159 -15.55 21.38 -7.82
CA ALA A 159 -15.56 22.82 -8.02
C ALA A 159 -15.56 23.13 -9.53
N GLN A 160 -16.53 23.93 -9.96
CA GLN A 160 -16.55 24.56 -11.27
C GLN A 160 -16.12 26.01 -11.11
N GLY A 161 -15.20 26.48 -11.93
CA GLY A 161 -14.74 27.86 -11.87
C GLY A 161 -13.70 28.20 -12.93
N VAL A 162 -13.18 29.42 -12.87
CA VAL A 162 -12.20 29.94 -13.82
C VAL A 162 -10.79 29.74 -13.29
N LEU A 163 -9.88 29.24 -14.13
CA LEU A 163 -8.46 29.14 -13.79
C LEU A 163 -7.78 30.51 -13.94
N GLU A 164 -7.12 30.96 -12.88
CA GLU A 164 -6.41 32.24 -12.82
C GLU A 164 -4.92 32.02 -12.59
N LYS A 165 -4.09 32.83 -13.25
CA LYS A 165 -2.65 32.88 -13.01
C LYS A 165 -2.34 33.94 -11.96
N LEU A 166 -1.60 33.54 -10.92
CA LEU A 166 -1.15 34.45 -9.85
C LEU A 166 0.15 35.16 -10.27
N SER A 167 0.37 36.36 -9.70
CA SER A 167 1.56 37.17 -10.00
C SER A 167 2.88 36.45 -9.60
N ALA A 168 3.99 36.80 -10.25
CA ALA A 168 5.26 36.06 -10.22
C ALA A 168 5.92 35.83 -8.84
N ASN A 169 5.45 36.47 -7.77
CA ASN A 169 6.01 36.37 -6.41
C ASN A 169 5.32 35.32 -5.51
N GLU A 170 4.30 34.59 -5.99
CA GLU A 170 3.58 33.59 -5.19
C GLU A 170 4.05 32.15 -5.45
N LYS A 171 4.06 31.31 -4.41
CA LYS A 171 4.51 29.90 -4.46
C LYS A 171 3.64 28.99 -5.34
N GLN A 172 2.43 29.42 -5.68
CA GLN A 172 1.50 28.69 -6.55
C GLN A 172 1.19 29.58 -7.75
N ILE A 173 1.43 29.05 -8.95
CA ILE A 173 1.32 29.81 -10.20
C ILE A 173 -0.14 29.87 -10.69
N ILE A 174 -0.96 28.89 -10.31
CA ILE A 174 -2.34 28.72 -10.77
C ILE A 174 -3.27 28.51 -9.58
N GLN A 175 -4.43 29.16 -9.62
CA GLN A 175 -5.55 28.90 -8.71
C GLN A 175 -6.86 28.77 -9.51
N LEU A 176 -7.85 28.12 -8.91
CA LEU A 176 -9.22 28.09 -9.42
C LEU A 176 -10.10 29.01 -8.59
N LYS A 177 -10.69 30.02 -9.20
CA LYS A 177 -11.75 30.83 -8.58
C LYS A 177 -13.07 30.13 -8.79
N ALA A 178 -13.61 29.52 -7.72
CA ALA A 178 -14.82 28.72 -7.81
C ALA A 178 -16.05 29.61 -8.06
N GLU A 179 -16.90 29.19 -9.00
CA GLU A 179 -18.20 29.77 -9.29
C GLU A 179 -19.34 28.89 -8.77
N LYS A 180 -19.11 27.56 -8.75
CA LYS A 180 -20.03 26.57 -8.18
C LYS A 180 -19.25 25.51 -7.44
N ILE A 181 -19.80 25.04 -6.33
CA ILE A 181 -19.19 23.99 -5.52
C ILE A 181 -20.26 22.98 -5.14
N LEU A 182 -19.92 21.71 -5.33
CA LEU A 182 -20.68 20.58 -4.84
C LEU A 182 -19.87 19.88 -3.76
N HIS A 183 -20.45 19.80 -2.57
CA HIS A 183 -19.93 19.00 -1.47
C HIS A 183 -20.35 17.54 -1.70
N VAL A 184 -19.38 16.68 -2.03
CA VAL A 184 -19.64 15.31 -2.47
C VAL A 184 -19.60 14.32 -1.30
N GLY A 185 -18.60 14.45 -0.42
CA GLY A 185 -18.42 13.51 0.69
C GLY A 185 -17.88 14.19 1.94
N THR A 186 -18.58 13.99 3.05
CA THR A 186 -18.25 14.52 4.38
C THR A 186 -17.12 13.72 5.04
N VAL A 187 -16.47 14.34 6.04
CA VAL A 187 -15.48 13.68 6.90
C VAL A 187 -15.77 13.98 8.36
N GLU A 188 -15.80 12.92 9.18
CA GLU A 188 -15.76 13.02 10.63
C GLU A 188 -14.32 13.28 11.07
N GLN A 189 -14.00 14.56 11.31
CA GLN A 189 -12.63 15.03 11.55
C GLN A 189 -11.90 14.26 12.68
N ASP A 190 -12.62 13.89 13.75
CA ASP A 190 -12.04 13.21 14.91
C ASP A 190 -11.70 11.74 14.66
N LYS A 191 -12.41 11.09 13.72
CA LYS A 191 -12.20 9.68 13.36
C LYS A 191 -11.29 9.49 12.15
N TYR A 192 -11.13 10.51 11.31
CA TYR A 192 -10.35 10.41 10.09
C TYR A 192 -8.84 10.36 10.38
N PRO A 193 -8.12 9.27 10.07
CA PRO A 193 -6.71 9.12 10.48
C PRO A 193 -5.80 10.23 9.94
N LEU A 194 -6.07 10.73 8.73
CA LEU A 194 -5.27 11.77 8.08
C LEU A 194 -5.64 13.19 8.49
N SER A 195 -6.59 13.38 9.41
CA SER A 195 -6.87 14.71 9.99
C SER A 195 -5.74 15.18 10.91
N ARG A 196 -5.02 14.23 11.51
CA ARG A 196 -3.87 14.48 12.38
C ARG A 196 -2.68 15.02 11.57
N LYS A 197 -1.89 15.91 12.18
CA LYS A 197 -0.67 16.42 11.56
C LYS A 197 0.31 15.28 11.28
N ARG A 198 0.65 15.09 10.00
CA ARG A 198 1.70 14.24 9.41
C ARG A 198 2.02 12.95 10.19
N LEU A 199 1.38 11.85 9.80
CA LEU A 199 1.67 10.52 10.32
C LEU A 199 2.99 9.94 9.75
N PRO A 200 3.77 9.20 10.54
CA PRO A 200 4.91 8.42 10.04
C PRO A 200 4.44 7.23 9.20
N LEU A 201 5.32 6.69 8.35
CA LEU A 201 5.00 5.59 7.43
C LEU A 201 4.53 4.33 8.19
N ASP A 202 5.19 3.99 9.29
CA ASP A 202 4.80 2.83 10.10
C ASP A 202 3.34 2.92 10.60
N SER A 203 2.90 4.11 11.06
CA SER A 203 1.52 4.32 11.48
C SER A 203 0.54 4.32 10.30
N LEU A 204 0.98 4.75 9.11
CA LEU A 204 0.14 4.69 7.91
C LEU A 204 -0.13 3.25 7.46
N ARG A 205 0.72 2.27 7.81
CA ARG A 205 0.51 0.85 7.49
C ARG A 205 -0.70 0.26 8.20
N GLU A 206 -1.17 0.86 9.30
CA GLU A 206 -2.39 0.45 10.00
C GLU A 206 -3.67 0.94 9.28
N TYR A 207 -3.53 1.82 8.28
CA TYR A 207 -4.63 2.34 7.46
C TYR A 207 -4.36 2.16 5.96
N PRO A 208 -4.11 0.94 5.47
CA PRO A 208 -3.69 0.70 4.09
C PRO A 208 -4.73 1.15 3.05
N HIS A 209 -6.03 1.12 3.39
CA HIS A 209 -7.13 1.62 2.56
C HIS A 209 -7.22 3.16 2.48
N ILE A 210 -6.63 3.91 3.45
CA ILE A 210 -6.67 5.39 3.48
C ILE A 210 -5.33 6.01 3.10
N ARG A 211 -4.20 5.38 3.44
CA ARG A 211 -2.86 5.92 3.19
C ARG A 211 -2.57 6.34 1.74
N PRO A 212 -3.19 5.76 0.67
CA PRO A 212 -3.02 6.25 -0.70
C PRO A 212 -3.45 7.71 -0.89
N ARG A 213 -4.28 8.25 0.01
CA ARG A 213 -4.64 9.68 0.00
C ARG A 213 -3.51 10.59 0.49
N THR A 214 -2.41 10.07 1.00
CA THR A 214 -1.23 10.90 1.30
C THR A 214 -0.43 11.19 0.03
N THR A 215 0.20 12.36 -0.07
CA THR A 215 1.07 12.67 -1.22
C THR A 215 2.20 11.65 -1.35
N MET A 216 2.75 11.19 -0.21
CA MET A 216 3.82 10.19 -0.18
C MET A 216 3.41 8.89 -0.87
N VAL A 217 2.33 8.25 -0.40
CA VAL A 217 1.92 6.94 -0.93
C VAL A 217 1.39 7.07 -2.36
N SER A 218 0.64 8.13 -2.69
CA SER A 218 0.19 8.33 -4.07
C SER A 218 1.34 8.53 -5.07
N SER A 219 2.40 9.26 -4.69
CA SER A 219 3.62 9.37 -5.51
C SER A 219 4.31 8.02 -5.72
N ILE A 220 4.44 7.22 -4.65
CA ILE A 220 5.01 5.87 -4.74
C ILE A 220 4.17 4.97 -5.65
N THR A 221 2.84 5.03 -5.56
CA THR A 221 1.92 4.27 -6.42
C THR A 221 2.07 4.66 -7.89
N ARG A 222 2.21 5.96 -8.21
CA ARG A 222 2.44 6.42 -9.59
C ARG A 222 3.82 5.98 -10.13
N ILE A 223 4.87 6.05 -9.31
CA ILE A 223 6.20 5.51 -9.65
C ILE A 223 6.13 4.00 -9.91
N ARG A 224 5.47 3.24 -9.03
CA ARG A 224 5.25 1.79 -9.20
C ARG A 224 4.52 1.48 -10.51
N SER A 225 3.42 2.17 -10.78
CA SER A 225 2.65 2.00 -12.03
C SER A 225 3.49 2.32 -13.27
N THR A 226 4.36 3.32 -13.19
CA THR A 226 5.24 3.69 -14.30
C THR A 226 6.34 2.65 -14.53
N LEU A 227 6.91 2.07 -13.46
CA LEU A 227 7.86 0.95 -13.56
C LEU A 227 7.22 -0.32 -14.15
N ASP A 228 5.97 -0.59 -13.81
CA ASP A 228 5.20 -1.71 -14.36
C ASP A 228 5.02 -1.53 -15.88
N PHE A 229 4.55 -0.35 -16.30
CA PHE A 229 4.43 -0.02 -17.72
C PHE A 229 5.79 -0.06 -18.45
N ALA A 230 6.87 0.42 -17.81
CA ALA A 230 8.23 0.36 -18.35
C ALA A 230 8.69 -1.09 -18.58
N THR A 231 8.37 -1.99 -17.64
CA THR A 231 8.69 -3.42 -17.74
C THR A 231 8.12 -4.01 -19.03
N HIS A 232 6.82 -3.83 -19.24
CA HIS A 232 6.16 -4.29 -20.45
C HIS A 232 6.71 -3.64 -21.71
N THR A 233 6.97 -2.32 -21.67
CA THR A 233 7.54 -1.59 -22.80
C THR A 233 8.91 -2.12 -23.20
N PHE A 234 9.79 -2.39 -22.23
CA PHE A 234 11.12 -2.95 -22.51
C PHE A 234 11.01 -4.28 -23.25
N PHE A 235 10.32 -5.25 -22.65
CA PHE A 235 10.28 -6.61 -23.17
C PHE A 235 9.59 -6.68 -24.53
N GLN A 236 8.46 -5.98 -24.72
CA GLN A 236 7.78 -5.92 -26.01
C GLN A 236 8.64 -5.26 -27.09
N LYS A 237 9.37 -4.18 -26.75
CA LYS A 237 10.30 -3.52 -27.68
C LYS A 237 11.39 -4.46 -28.18
N TYR A 238 11.86 -5.38 -27.34
CA TYR A 238 12.88 -6.37 -27.68
C TYR A 238 12.30 -7.72 -28.16
N GLY A 239 11.02 -7.77 -28.49
CA GLY A 239 10.38 -8.95 -29.10
C GLY A 239 10.09 -10.10 -28.13
N PHE A 240 10.09 -9.85 -26.82
CA PHE A 240 9.70 -10.86 -25.83
C PHE A 240 8.17 -10.96 -25.75
N LEU A 241 7.68 -12.18 -25.48
CA LEU A 241 6.26 -12.45 -25.29
C LEU A 241 5.92 -12.60 -23.80
N ASN A 242 4.83 -11.94 -23.37
CA ASN A 242 4.34 -12.07 -22.00
C ASN A 242 3.61 -13.41 -21.83
N VAL A 243 3.99 -14.18 -20.81
CA VAL A 243 3.39 -15.47 -20.47
C VAL A 243 2.87 -15.43 -19.04
N GLN A 244 1.57 -15.70 -18.91
CA GLN A 244 0.94 -15.89 -17.61
C GLN A 244 1.24 -17.31 -17.12
N VAL A 245 2.05 -17.41 -16.07
CA VAL A 245 2.43 -18.68 -15.45
C VAL A 245 1.48 -19.04 -14.30
N PRO A 246 1.29 -20.33 -14.00
CA PRO A 246 0.45 -20.75 -12.88
C PRO A 246 0.92 -20.19 -11.53
N ILE A 247 -0.02 -19.75 -10.71
CA ILE A 247 0.25 -19.35 -9.32
C ILE A 247 0.21 -20.55 -8.37
N ILE A 248 -0.71 -21.49 -8.61
CA ILE A 248 -0.80 -22.74 -7.86
C ILE A 248 0.07 -23.78 -8.57
N THR A 249 0.95 -24.45 -7.83
CA THR A 249 1.91 -25.43 -8.34
C THR A 249 1.99 -26.66 -7.43
N ALA A 250 2.21 -27.84 -8.02
CA ALA A 250 2.60 -29.04 -7.30
C ALA A 250 4.13 -29.27 -7.32
N THR A 251 4.84 -28.55 -8.19
CA THR A 251 6.29 -28.65 -8.35
C THR A 251 6.96 -27.58 -7.49
N ASP A 252 7.98 -27.99 -6.75
CA ASP A 252 8.89 -27.06 -6.07
C ASP A 252 9.96 -26.56 -7.04
N THR A 253 9.94 -25.26 -7.36
CA THR A 253 10.89 -24.70 -8.32
C THR A 253 12.24 -24.36 -7.71
N GLU A 254 12.35 -24.27 -6.38
CA GLU A 254 13.63 -23.96 -5.71
C GLU A 254 14.18 -25.16 -4.93
N GLY A 255 13.32 -26.06 -4.44
CA GLY A 255 13.70 -27.31 -3.76
C GLY A 255 14.05 -27.15 -2.28
N PHE A 256 14.09 -25.93 -1.76
CA PHE A 256 14.48 -25.63 -0.37
C PHE A 256 13.72 -24.45 0.26
N SER A 257 12.75 -23.85 -0.44
CA SER A 257 11.97 -22.72 0.06
C SER A 257 10.77 -23.16 0.89
N GLU A 258 10.47 -22.47 1.99
CA GLU A 258 9.19 -22.62 2.69
C GLU A 258 8.04 -22.08 1.82
N LYS A 259 7.01 -22.90 1.60
CA LYS A 259 5.88 -22.63 0.69
C LYS A 259 4.56 -22.54 1.44
N PHE A 260 3.63 -21.75 0.92
CA PHE A 260 2.24 -21.78 1.38
C PHE A 260 1.52 -22.98 0.77
N GLN A 261 1.04 -23.91 1.60
CA GLN A 261 0.15 -24.98 1.18
C GLN A 261 -1.22 -24.42 0.80
N VAL A 262 -1.72 -24.82 -0.37
CA VAL A 262 -3.10 -24.56 -0.82
C VAL A 262 -3.89 -25.86 -0.65
N THR A 263 -5.00 -25.79 0.07
CA THR A 263 -5.82 -26.98 0.37
C THR A 263 -7.30 -26.61 0.57
N THR A 264 -8.18 -27.55 0.23
CA THR A 264 -9.63 -27.51 0.48
C THR A 264 -10.08 -28.53 1.53
N LEU A 265 -9.12 -29.21 2.18
CA LEU A 265 -9.39 -30.23 3.20
C LEU A 265 -9.76 -29.62 4.56
N LEU A 266 -9.34 -28.38 4.81
CA LEU A 266 -9.65 -27.66 6.05
C LEU A 266 -11.17 -27.45 6.16
N GLY A 267 -11.79 -28.05 7.18
CA GLY A 267 -13.23 -27.98 7.44
C GLY A 267 -14.07 -29.16 6.91
N LYS A 268 -13.45 -30.15 6.25
CA LYS A 268 -14.14 -31.38 5.80
C LYS A 268 -14.11 -32.54 6.82
N THR A 269 -13.61 -32.32 8.03
CA THR A 269 -13.64 -33.31 9.10
C THR A 269 -15.05 -33.43 9.71
N SER A 270 -15.58 -34.66 9.66
CA SER A 270 -16.84 -35.21 10.20
C SER A 270 -18.17 -34.71 9.62
N LYS A 271 -18.58 -35.29 8.48
CA LYS A 271 -19.97 -35.76 8.35
C LYS A 271 -20.08 -37.06 9.14
N GLU A 272 -20.29 -36.96 10.45
CA GLU A 272 -20.97 -37.94 11.30
C GLU A 272 -21.04 -37.35 12.73
N GLU A 273 -22.20 -37.55 13.36
CA GLU A 273 -22.66 -37.02 14.65
C GLU A 273 -23.34 -35.63 14.62
N GLU A 274 -24.67 -35.66 14.60
CA GLU A 274 -25.50 -34.49 14.91
C GLU A 274 -25.22 -33.98 16.34
N PRO A 275 -25.00 -32.68 16.55
CA PRO A 275 -25.15 -32.10 17.87
C PRO A 275 -26.61 -31.71 18.06
N VAL A 276 -27.29 -32.47 18.92
CA VAL A 276 -28.50 -32.03 19.62
C VAL A 276 -28.25 -30.64 20.19
N GLY A 277 -29.09 -29.68 19.80
CA GLY A 277 -28.88 -28.27 20.07
C GLY A 277 -28.94 -27.90 21.56
N VAL A 278 -28.15 -26.89 21.95
CA VAL A 278 -28.46 -26.00 23.08
C VAL A 278 -27.88 -24.62 22.77
N SER A 279 -28.69 -23.59 23.04
CA SER A 279 -28.47 -22.16 22.81
C SER A 279 -27.21 -21.56 23.45
N ASP A 280 -26.51 -20.71 22.69
CA ASP A 280 -25.49 -19.77 23.17
C ASP A 280 -26.14 -18.62 23.96
N ALA A 281 -26.17 -18.76 25.28
CA ALA A 281 -26.26 -17.64 26.22
C ALA A 281 -25.57 -18.08 27.53
N ASP A 282 -24.69 -17.23 28.05
CA ASP A 282 -23.93 -17.37 29.31
C ASP A 282 -22.68 -18.27 29.30
N VAL A 283 -21.65 -17.88 28.55
CA VAL A 283 -20.29 -18.44 28.71
C VAL A 283 -19.57 -17.73 29.86
N VAL A 284 -19.56 -18.35 31.04
CA VAL A 284 -18.76 -17.92 32.20
C VAL A 284 -17.28 -18.27 31.96
N SER A 285 -16.37 -17.30 32.15
CA SER A 285 -14.93 -17.51 31.91
C SER A 285 -14.26 -18.40 32.98
N LEU A 286 -13.27 -19.21 32.59
CA LEU A 286 -12.52 -20.07 33.51
C LEU A 286 -11.85 -19.28 34.65
N GLU A 287 -11.41 -18.06 34.38
CA GLU A 287 -10.80 -17.17 35.38
C GLU A 287 -11.81 -16.77 36.47
N THR A 288 -13.06 -16.48 36.08
CA THR A 288 -14.14 -16.17 37.02
C THR A 288 -14.44 -17.36 37.93
N VAL A 289 -14.45 -18.58 37.39
CA VAL A 289 -14.71 -19.80 38.18
C VAL A 289 -13.55 -20.11 39.13
N LYS A 290 -12.29 -19.90 38.70
CA LYS A 290 -11.11 -20.06 39.57
C LYS A 290 -11.10 -19.05 40.72
N ALA A 291 -11.52 -17.81 40.48
CA ALA A 291 -11.70 -16.82 41.54
C ALA A 291 -12.76 -17.25 42.57
N ALA A 292 -13.91 -17.75 42.09
CA ALA A 292 -14.98 -18.26 42.95
C ALA A 292 -14.55 -19.48 43.79
N ILE A 293 -13.74 -20.39 43.24
CA ILE A 293 -13.16 -21.52 43.99
C ILE A 293 -12.28 -21.02 45.15
N LYS A 294 -11.44 -20.02 44.90
CA LYS A 294 -10.56 -19.44 45.92
C LYS A 294 -11.35 -18.81 47.06
N GLU A 295 -12.41 -18.06 46.74
CA GLU A 295 -13.31 -17.46 47.72
C GLU A 295 -14.03 -18.52 48.56
N LYS A 296 -14.67 -19.50 47.90
CA LYS A 296 -15.41 -20.59 48.57
C LYS A 296 -14.50 -21.47 49.42
N SER A 297 -13.26 -21.71 48.99
CA SER A 297 -12.25 -22.42 49.80
C SER A 297 -11.89 -21.65 51.07
N GLY A 298 -11.80 -20.31 50.99
CA GLY A 298 -11.60 -19.45 52.16
C GLY A 298 -12.75 -19.54 53.15
N VAL A 299 -14.00 -19.56 52.66
CA VAL A 299 -15.20 -19.73 53.49
C VAL A 299 -15.20 -21.09 54.20
N VAL A 300 -14.85 -22.18 53.51
CA VAL A 300 -14.72 -23.50 54.12
C VAL A 300 -13.66 -23.53 55.22
N GLU A 301 -12.50 -22.91 55.00
CA GLU A 301 -11.47 -22.81 56.06
C GLU A 301 -11.94 -22.01 57.26
N GLN A 302 -12.62 -20.88 57.04
CA GLN A 302 -13.13 -20.04 58.11
C GLN A 302 -14.19 -20.79 58.93
N LEU A 303 -15.08 -21.53 58.27
CA LEU A 303 -16.11 -22.34 58.93
C LEU A 303 -15.52 -23.53 59.70
N LYS A 304 -14.39 -24.10 59.25
CA LYS A 304 -13.65 -25.14 60.00
C LYS A 304 -12.97 -24.60 61.25
N ARG A 305 -12.53 -23.33 61.24
CA ARG A 305 -11.83 -22.68 62.36
C ARG A 305 -12.78 -22.09 63.42
N SER A 306 -14.07 -21.92 63.14
CA SER A 306 -15.00 -21.16 63.99
C SER A 306 -15.97 -21.99 64.84
N ASP A 307 -15.78 -23.31 64.99
CA ASP A 307 -16.76 -24.21 65.66
C ASP A 307 -18.21 -24.01 65.16
N SER A 308 -18.33 -23.59 63.88
CA SER A 308 -19.60 -23.27 63.22
C SER A 308 -20.46 -24.51 62.99
N ASN A 309 -21.78 -24.31 62.83
CA ASN A 309 -22.77 -25.38 62.63
C ASN A 309 -22.30 -26.39 61.56
N LYS A 310 -22.26 -27.67 61.92
CA LYS A 310 -21.83 -28.77 61.03
C LYS A 310 -22.58 -28.78 59.71
N GLU A 311 -23.87 -28.41 59.69
CA GLU A 311 -24.65 -28.30 58.45
C GLU A 311 -24.12 -27.21 57.51
N SER A 312 -23.76 -26.03 58.04
CA SER A 312 -23.22 -24.93 57.24
C SER A 312 -21.87 -25.30 56.62
N LEU A 313 -21.04 -26.04 57.34
CA LEU A 313 -19.78 -26.56 56.81
C LEU A 313 -20.02 -27.60 55.70
N ILE A 314 -20.98 -28.50 55.87
CA ILE A 314 -21.33 -29.50 54.84
C ILE A 314 -21.82 -28.82 53.56
N VAL A 315 -22.68 -27.82 53.66
CA VAL A 315 -23.20 -27.07 52.50
C VAL A 315 -22.07 -26.32 51.79
N ALA A 316 -21.19 -25.64 52.54
CA ALA A 316 -20.06 -24.93 51.95
C ALA A 316 -19.07 -25.88 51.24
N VAL A 317 -18.83 -27.07 51.81
CA VAL A 317 -18.00 -28.10 51.17
C VAL A 317 -18.65 -28.64 49.90
N GLN A 318 -19.96 -28.91 49.92
CA GLN A 318 -20.69 -29.36 48.72
C GLN A 318 -20.69 -28.31 47.61
N ASP A 319 -20.84 -27.03 47.95
CA ASP A 319 -20.81 -25.94 46.99
C ASP A 319 -19.41 -25.75 46.37
N LEU A 320 -18.36 -25.86 47.17
CA LEU A 320 -16.98 -25.89 46.68
C LEU A 320 -16.74 -27.08 45.73
N GLN A 321 -17.25 -28.27 46.08
CA GLN A 321 -17.15 -29.46 45.23
C GLN A 321 -17.84 -29.26 43.87
N LYS A 322 -19.07 -28.71 43.85
CA LYS A 322 -19.79 -28.41 42.61
C LYS A 322 -19.05 -27.39 41.74
N THR A 323 -18.46 -26.37 42.37
CA THR A 323 -17.71 -25.33 41.66
C THR A 323 -16.40 -25.89 41.06
N ASN A 324 -15.73 -26.79 41.77
CA ASN A 324 -14.56 -27.51 41.25
C ASN A 324 -14.90 -28.44 40.09
N GLU A 325 -16.04 -29.15 40.16
CA GLU A 325 -16.48 -30.00 39.05
C GLU A 325 -16.83 -29.17 37.81
N LEU A 326 -17.46 -28.00 37.99
CA LEU A 326 -17.71 -27.07 36.88
C LEU A 326 -16.40 -26.58 36.23
N ALA A 327 -15.38 -26.24 37.03
CA ALA A 327 -14.07 -25.87 36.50
C ALA A 327 -13.44 -27.04 35.72
N ARG A 328 -13.56 -28.28 36.21
CA ARG A 328 -13.07 -29.49 35.53
C ARG A 328 -13.78 -29.71 34.19
N GLN A 329 -15.09 -29.47 34.13
CA GLN A 329 -15.87 -29.57 32.89
C GLN A 329 -15.50 -28.48 31.89
N ILE A 330 -15.28 -27.23 32.34
CA ILE A 330 -14.81 -26.14 31.48
C ILE A 330 -13.39 -26.41 30.98
N GLU A 331 -12.47 -26.89 31.83
CA GLU A 331 -11.10 -27.26 31.43
C GLU A 331 -11.10 -28.46 30.47
N ALA A 332 -11.98 -29.44 30.67
CA ALA A 332 -12.17 -30.54 29.72
C ALA A 332 -12.75 -30.04 28.38
N ARG A 333 -13.65 -29.06 28.40
CA ARG A 333 -14.19 -28.39 27.20
C ARG A 333 -13.12 -27.57 26.48
N GLU A 334 -12.22 -26.90 27.20
CA GLU A 334 -11.08 -26.19 26.62
C GLU A 334 -10.02 -27.15 26.04
N LYS A 335 -9.77 -28.28 26.70
CA LYS A 335 -8.88 -29.35 26.18
C LYS A 335 -9.48 -30.12 25.00
N SER A 336 -10.81 -30.14 24.87
CA SER A 336 -11.55 -30.75 23.74
C SER A 336 -11.96 -29.74 22.67
N LYS A 337 -11.64 -28.44 22.81
CA LYS A 337 -11.63 -27.54 21.66
C LYS A 337 -10.69 -28.15 20.62
N PRO A 338 -11.12 -28.33 19.37
CA PRO A 338 -10.26 -28.88 18.35
C PRO A 338 -9.10 -27.90 18.17
N VAL A 339 -7.92 -28.32 18.61
CA VAL A 339 -6.66 -27.76 18.13
C VAL A 339 -6.67 -28.04 16.63
N THR A 340 -7.06 -27.04 15.85
CA THR A 340 -7.03 -27.05 14.38
C THR A 340 -5.58 -26.89 13.91
N ALA A 341 -4.68 -27.69 14.48
CA ALA A 341 -3.36 -27.95 13.93
C ALA A 341 -3.35 -29.43 13.54
N VAL A 342 -4.05 -29.74 12.46
CA VAL A 342 -3.84 -31.02 11.77
C VAL A 342 -2.39 -31.01 11.31
N LYS A 343 -1.60 -31.98 11.78
CA LYS A 343 -0.24 -32.19 11.23
C LYS A 343 -0.41 -32.51 9.74
N PRO A 344 0.31 -31.83 8.83
CA PRO A 344 0.17 -32.06 7.39
C PRO A 344 0.37 -33.54 6.98
N ASP A 345 1.12 -34.31 7.78
CA ASP A 345 1.37 -35.74 7.54
C ASP A 345 0.15 -36.66 7.74
N SER A 346 -0.97 -36.17 8.28
CA SER A 346 -2.20 -36.95 8.45
C SER A 346 -3.31 -36.60 7.45
N LEU A 347 -3.04 -35.74 6.46
CA LEU A 347 -4.01 -35.35 5.45
C LEU A 347 -3.87 -36.23 4.21
N ASN A 348 -4.95 -36.92 3.82
CA ASN A 348 -5.01 -37.63 2.55
C ASN A 348 -5.20 -36.64 1.40
N PHE A 349 -4.10 -36.20 0.78
CA PHE A 349 -4.15 -35.24 -0.33
C PHE A 349 -4.82 -35.77 -1.61
N ASN A 350 -5.09 -37.08 -1.71
CA ASN A 350 -5.90 -37.62 -2.80
C ASN A 350 -7.34 -37.07 -2.77
N ASP A 351 -7.83 -36.69 -1.59
CA ASP A 351 -9.17 -36.11 -1.39
C ASP A 351 -9.17 -34.57 -1.51
N ASP A 352 -8.00 -33.95 -1.72
CA ASP A 352 -7.88 -32.51 -1.93
C ASP A 352 -8.25 -32.13 -3.38
N PHE A 353 -8.41 -30.84 -3.65
CA PHE A 353 -8.93 -30.32 -4.92
C PHE A 353 -8.14 -30.80 -6.16
N PHE A 354 -6.81 -30.91 -6.05
CA PHE A 354 -5.94 -31.34 -7.14
C PHE A 354 -5.49 -32.81 -7.03
N GLY A 355 -5.99 -33.55 -6.03
CA GLY A 355 -5.59 -34.93 -5.75
C GLY A 355 -4.10 -35.10 -5.42
N ARG A 356 -3.41 -34.02 -5.02
CA ARG A 356 -2.00 -33.99 -4.63
C ARG A 356 -1.69 -32.71 -3.83
N PRO A 357 -0.61 -32.69 -3.03
CA PRO A 357 -0.14 -31.47 -2.38
C PRO A 357 0.08 -30.36 -3.42
N SER A 358 -0.45 -29.18 -3.13
CA SER A 358 -0.38 -28.01 -4.01
C SER A 358 0.00 -26.77 -3.19
N TYR A 359 0.73 -25.85 -3.81
CA TYR A 359 1.38 -24.73 -3.15
C TYR A 359 1.19 -23.44 -3.94
N LEU A 360 1.34 -22.29 -3.28
CA LEU A 360 1.59 -21.03 -3.98
C LEU A 360 3.04 -21.01 -4.47
N THR A 361 3.24 -20.60 -5.72
CA THR A 361 4.54 -20.66 -6.38
C THR A 361 5.52 -19.61 -5.86
N VAL A 362 6.77 -20.03 -5.66
CA VAL A 362 7.91 -19.16 -5.36
C VAL A 362 8.54 -18.60 -6.65
N SER A 363 8.43 -19.34 -7.76
CA SER A 363 8.91 -18.93 -9.08
C SER A 363 8.12 -19.59 -10.21
N GLY A 364 7.88 -18.86 -11.29
CA GLY A 364 7.27 -19.38 -12.52
C GLY A 364 8.27 -19.82 -13.56
N ARG A 365 9.58 -19.78 -13.28
CA ARG A 365 10.64 -19.96 -14.29
C ARG A 365 10.58 -21.29 -15.02
N PHE A 366 10.27 -22.42 -14.37
CA PHE A 366 10.15 -23.71 -15.07
C PHE A 366 9.04 -23.72 -16.12
N HIS A 367 7.93 -23.02 -15.84
CA HIS A 367 6.86 -22.84 -16.81
C HIS A 367 7.30 -21.89 -17.92
N LEU A 368 8.09 -20.85 -17.63
CA LEU A 368 8.66 -20.00 -18.68
C LEU A 368 9.64 -20.75 -19.58
N GLU A 369 10.43 -21.68 -19.05
CA GLU A 369 11.36 -22.50 -19.84
C GLU A 369 10.63 -23.31 -20.92
N SER A 370 9.47 -23.90 -20.61
CA SER A 370 8.71 -24.64 -21.61
C SER A 370 8.25 -23.75 -22.78
N TYR A 371 7.85 -22.51 -22.49
CA TYR A 371 7.51 -21.53 -23.52
C TYR A 371 8.74 -21.00 -24.25
N ALA A 372 9.85 -20.72 -23.56
CA ALA A 372 11.08 -20.27 -24.19
C ALA A 372 11.56 -21.29 -25.24
N CYS A 373 11.53 -22.58 -24.91
CA CYS A 373 11.87 -23.67 -25.84
C CYS A 373 10.95 -23.73 -27.08
N ALA A 374 9.75 -23.16 -27.04
CA ALA A 374 8.80 -23.17 -28.16
C ALA A 374 8.77 -21.85 -28.95
N ILE A 375 8.83 -20.70 -28.27
CA ILE A 375 8.57 -19.37 -28.85
C ILE A 375 9.71 -18.37 -28.62
N GLY A 376 10.87 -18.82 -28.15
CA GLY A 376 12.08 -18.00 -28.06
C GLY A 376 12.21 -17.24 -26.75
N ASN A 377 11.88 -15.94 -26.77
CA ASN A 377 12.10 -15.03 -25.65
C ASN A 377 10.78 -14.70 -24.96
N VAL A 378 10.69 -14.99 -23.66
CA VAL A 378 9.47 -14.83 -22.87
C VAL A 378 9.74 -14.17 -21.54
N TYR A 379 8.71 -13.53 -20.99
CA TYR A 379 8.74 -13.03 -19.63
C TYR A 379 7.38 -13.23 -18.95
N SER A 380 7.39 -13.29 -17.63
CA SER A 380 6.19 -13.26 -16.80
C SER A 380 6.31 -12.14 -15.78
N PHE A 381 5.19 -11.50 -15.49
CA PHE A 381 5.11 -10.52 -14.42
C PHE A 381 3.92 -10.86 -13.52
N GLY A 382 4.20 -11.22 -12.27
CA GLY A 382 3.15 -11.59 -11.33
C GLY A 382 3.62 -11.79 -9.90
N PRO A 383 2.70 -12.18 -9.01
CA PRO A 383 3.00 -12.41 -7.61
C PRO A 383 3.76 -13.73 -7.40
N ARG A 384 4.69 -13.72 -6.43
CA ARG A 384 5.44 -14.86 -5.92
C ARG A 384 5.33 -14.88 -4.41
N PHE A 385 5.28 -16.08 -3.85
CA PHE A 385 4.94 -16.29 -2.45
C PHE A 385 6.02 -17.06 -1.74
N GLN A 386 6.42 -16.60 -0.55
CA GLN A 386 7.38 -17.31 0.29
C GLN A 386 6.85 -17.33 1.73
N ALA A 387 6.76 -18.51 2.32
CA ALA A 387 6.21 -18.69 3.66
C ALA A 387 7.23 -18.42 4.78
N ASP A 388 8.20 -17.55 4.51
CA ASP A 388 9.26 -17.20 5.45
C ASP A 388 8.71 -16.37 6.61
N LYS A 389 9.04 -16.79 7.84
CA LYS A 389 8.65 -16.12 9.09
C LYS A 389 9.63 -15.01 9.49
N THR A 390 10.76 -14.88 8.80
CA THR A 390 11.74 -13.83 9.11
C THR A 390 11.16 -12.44 8.89
N VAL A 391 11.39 -11.56 9.86
CA VAL A 391 10.98 -10.16 9.77
C VAL A 391 12.11 -9.37 9.12
N SER A 392 11.90 -8.89 7.89
CA SER A 392 12.85 -8.08 7.13
C SER A 392 12.17 -6.85 6.55
N SER A 393 12.91 -5.74 6.43
CA SER A 393 12.42 -4.56 5.69
C SER A 393 12.49 -4.76 4.18
N LYS A 394 13.20 -5.78 3.68
CA LYS A 394 13.43 -6.03 2.24
C LYS A 394 12.68 -7.24 1.69
N HIS A 395 11.81 -7.85 2.50
CA HIS A 395 11.08 -9.06 2.14
C HIS A 395 9.73 -9.11 2.85
N VAL A 396 8.73 -9.62 2.15
CA VAL A 396 7.37 -9.88 2.62
C VAL A 396 6.88 -11.17 1.94
N ALA A 397 5.85 -11.80 2.49
CA ALA A 397 5.38 -13.12 2.07
C ALA A 397 4.79 -13.15 0.66
N GLU A 398 4.29 -12.01 0.17
CA GLU A 398 3.78 -11.83 -1.19
C GLU A 398 4.53 -10.66 -1.85
N MET A 399 5.27 -10.95 -2.92
CA MET A 399 6.03 -9.97 -3.68
C MET A 399 5.76 -10.11 -5.16
N TRP A 400 5.90 -9.02 -5.90
CA TRP A 400 5.84 -9.01 -7.35
C TRP A 400 7.24 -9.23 -7.93
N THR A 401 7.33 -10.11 -8.93
CA THR A 401 8.58 -10.46 -9.59
C THR A 401 8.37 -10.47 -11.10
N VAL A 402 9.37 -9.96 -11.81
CA VAL A 402 9.48 -10.09 -13.26
C VAL A 402 10.47 -11.20 -13.55
N GLU A 403 10.04 -12.24 -14.25
CA GLU A 403 10.86 -13.40 -14.58
C GLU A 403 11.01 -13.50 -16.09
N VAL A 404 12.20 -13.78 -16.57
CA VAL A 404 12.57 -13.74 -17.98
C VAL A 404 13.27 -15.04 -18.33
N GLU A 405 12.98 -15.57 -19.50
CA GLU A 405 13.64 -16.75 -20.04
C GLU A 405 13.85 -16.59 -21.55
N MET A 406 15.05 -16.92 -22.02
CA MET A 406 15.48 -16.70 -23.40
C MET A 406 16.04 -18.00 -23.95
N ALA A 407 15.51 -18.47 -25.09
CA ALA A 407 16.10 -19.60 -25.81
C ALA A 407 17.33 -19.16 -26.61
N PHE A 408 18.21 -20.12 -26.89
CA PHE A 408 19.48 -19.93 -27.61
C PHE A 408 20.42 -18.90 -26.96
N SER A 409 20.33 -18.75 -25.64
CA SER A 409 21.11 -17.79 -24.87
C SER A 409 22.00 -18.46 -23.83
N GLN A 410 23.08 -17.79 -23.47
CA GLN A 410 24.04 -18.22 -22.45
C GLN A 410 24.03 -17.24 -21.27
N LEU A 411 24.84 -17.51 -20.25
CA LEU A 411 24.94 -16.66 -19.05
C LEU A 411 25.25 -15.19 -19.40
N GLY A 412 26.18 -14.96 -20.34
CA GLY A 412 26.57 -13.62 -20.80
C GLY A 412 25.40 -12.81 -21.37
N ASP A 413 24.54 -13.46 -22.14
CA ASP A 413 23.36 -12.84 -22.74
C ASP A 413 22.33 -12.44 -21.67
N ALA A 414 22.11 -13.31 -20.67
CA ALA A 414 21.24 -13.01 -19.54
C ALA A 414 21.77 -11.85 -18.69
N MET A 415 23.09 -11.82 -18.42
CA MET A 415 23.71 -10.70 -17.71
C MET A 415 23.57 -9.38 -18.48
N LYS A 416 23.75 -9.40 -19.80
CA LYS A 416 23.57 -8.22 -20.65
C LYS A 416 22.11 -7.75 -20.67
N CYS A 417 21.17 -8.67 -20.86
CA CYS A 417 19.74 -8.36 -20.87
C CYS A 417 19.29 -7.78 -19.51
N ALA A 418 19.74 -8.36 -18.39
CA ALA A 418 19.47 -7.86 -17.05
C ALA A 418 20.05 -6.45 -16.82
N GLU A 419 21.27 -6.18 -17.30
CA GLU A 419 21.90 -4.86 -17.24
C GLU A 419 21.12 -3.82 -18.07
N ASP A 420 20.82 -4.13 -19.33
CA ASP A 420 20.08 -3.25 -20.24
C ASP A 420 18.66 -2.97 -19.70
N TYR A 421 18.00 -3.99 -19.16
CA TYR A 421 16.68 -3.88 -18.55
C TYR A 421 16.69 -2.98 -17.31
N PHE A 422 17.65 -3.19 -16.40
CA PHE A 422 17.77 -2.38 -15.20
C PHE A 422 18.05 -0.91 -15.52
N LYS A 423 18.99 -0.65 -16.44
CA LYS A 423 19.30 0.71 -16.94
C LYS A 423 18.09 1.36 -17.59
N PHE A 424 17.32 0.59 -18.37
CA PHE A 424 16.09 1.06 -18.99
C PHE A 424 15.08 1.51 -17.94
N LEU A 425 14.85 0.74 -16.86
CA LEU A 425 13.92 1.11 -15.80
C LEU A 425 14.35 2.40 -15.06
N CYS A 426 15.65 2.53 -14.75
CA CYS A 426 16.19 3.74 -14.13
C CYS A 426 15.95 4.97 -15.02
N LYS A 427 16.30 4.87 -16.30
CA LYS A 427 16.09 5.95 -17.28
C LYS A 427 14.62 6.28 -17.46
N TRP A 428 13.77 5.27 -17.59
CA TRP A 428 12.35 5.45 -17.85
C TRP A 428 11.67 6.27 -16.74
N ILE A 429 12.02 6.03 -15.47
CA ILE A 429 11.45 6.78 -14.35
C ILE A 429 11.92 8.23 -14.32
N LEU A 430 13.18 8.50 -14.66
CA LEU A 430 13.68 9.86 -14.78
C LEU A 430 12.95 10.64 -15.88
N ASP A 431 12.69 9.99 -17.01
CA ASP A 431 12.07 10.62 -18.18
C ASP A 431 10.53 10.77 -18.02
N ASN A 432 9.85 9.82 -17.36
CA ASN A 432 8.38 9.73 -17.36
C ASN A 432 7.71 10.09 -16.02
N CYS A 433 8.47 10.32 -14.94
CA CYS A 433 7.95 10.69 -13.61
C CYS A 433 8.65 11.90 -12.96
N PRO A 434 8.99 12.99 -13.67
CA PRO A 434 9.86 14.05 -13.15
C PRO A 434 9.32 14.75 -11.89
N GLU A 435 8.02 15.04 -11.82
CA GLU A 435 7.43 15.73 -10.66
C GLU A 435 7.33 14.83 -9.42
N ASP A 436 7.04 13.53 -9.60
CA ASP A 436 7.11 12.56 -8.51
C ASP A 436 8.55 12.34 -8.05
N MET A 437 9.50 12.28 -8.98
CA MET A 437 10.93 12.18 -8.67
C MET A 437 11.45 13.41 -7.90
N LYS A 438 10.99 14.60 -8.25
CA LYS A 438 11.26 15.84 -7.51
C LYS A 438 10.66 15.82 -6.11
N PHE A 439 9.45 15.27 -5.95
CA PHE A 439 8.84 15.09 -4.64
C PHE A 439 9.65 14.12 -3.77
N VAL A 440 9.99 12.92 -4.25
CA VAL A 440 10.75 11.94 -3.47
C VAL A 440 12.18 12.42 -3.19
N SER A 441 12.82 13.10 -4.13
CA SER A 441 14.14 13.72 -3.93
C SER A 441 14.11 14.74 -2.78
N LYS A 442 13.09 15.59 -2.75
CA LYS A 442 12.94 16.60 -1.68
C LYS A 442 12.58 16.00 -0.32
N ARG A 443 11.81 14.90 -0.29
CA ARG A 443 11.16 14.40 0.93
C ARG A 443 11.81 13.16 1.54
N ILE A 444 12.53 12.37 0.76
CA ILE A 444 13.08 11.07 1.14
C ILE A 444 14.61 11.08 1.00
N ASP A 445 15.12 11.15 -0.23
CA ASP A 445 16.56 11.06 -0.53
C ASP A 445 16.94 12.09 -1.60
N LYS A 446 17.61 13.18 -1.19
CA LYS A 446 18.06 14.27 -2.08
C LYS A 446 19.00 13.80 -3.20
N THR A 447 19.62 12.63 -3.03
CA THR A 447 20.59 12.08 -3.99
C THR A 447 19.96 11.11 -4.99
N ILE A 448 18.66 10.81 -4.87
CA ILE A 448 18.00 9.75 -5.65
C ILE A 448 18.12 9.95 -7.16
N THR A 449 17.84 11.16 -7.67
CA THR A 449 17.86 11.46 -9.10
C THR A 449 19.27 11.26 -9.67
N HIS A 450 20.28 11.87 -9.04
CA HIS A 450 21.68 11.71 -9.42
C HIS A 450 22.13 10.24 -9.35
N ARG A 451 21.66 9.48 -8.35
CA ARG A 451 21.98 8.05 -8.23
C ARG A 451 21.39 7.24 -9.39
N LEU A 452 20.13 7.48 -9.77
CA LEU A 452 19.50 6.80 -10.91
C LEU A 452 20.14 7.19 -12.24
N GLU A 453 20.52 8.46 -12.41
CA GLU A 453 21.29 8.93 -13.56
C GLU A 453 22.64 8.21 -13.65
N TYR A 454 23.38 8.19 -12.53
CA TYR A 454 24.66 7.48 -12.45
C TYR A 454 24.51 5.98 -12.74
N MET A 455 23.45 5.33 -12.24
CA MET A 455 23.17 3.92 -12.54
C MET A 455 22.88 3.67 -14.03
N THR A 456 22.33 4.66 -14.72
CA THR A 456 22.04 4.58 -16.16
C THR A 456 23.31 4.71 -16.98
N THR A 457 24.22 5.62 -16.61
CA THR A 457 25.42 5.96 -17.41
C THR A 457 26.67 5.17 -17.03
N SER A 458 26.73 4.57 -15.84
CA SER A 458 27.90 3.82 -15.39
C SER A 458 28.04 2.46 -16.07
N SER A 459 29.29 2.01 -16.22
CA SER A 459 29.61 0.61 -16.50
C SER A 459 29.46 -0.21 -15.22
N TYR A 460 28.96 -1.45 -15.35
CA TYR A 460 28.81 -2.36 -14.21
C TYR A 460 30.01 -3.29 -14.18
N ASP A 461 30.60 -3.43 -12.99
CA ASP A 461 31.68 -4.38 -12.78
C ASP A 461 31.10 -5.81 -12.86
N LYS A 462 31.83 -6.70 -13.52
CA LYS A 462 31.46 -8.12 -13.66
C LYS A 462 32.59 -8.92 -13.07
N ILE A 463 32.33 -9.58 -11.94
CA ILE A 463 33.33 -10.36 -11.21
C ILE A 463 32.82 -11.76 -10.93
N SER A 464 33.73 -12.73 -10.96
CA SER A 464 33.42 -14.08 -10.50
C SER A 464 33.24 -14.10 -8.97
N TYR A 465 32.52 -15.10 -8.46
CA TYR A 465 32.44 -15.39 -7.03
C TYR A 465 33.83 -15.54 -6.41
N ARG A 466 34.78 -16.12 -7.15
CA ARG A 466 36.16 -16.26 -6.71
C ARG A 466 36.83 -14.93 -6.46
N GLU A 467 36.76 -14.02 -7.42
CA GLU A 467 37.29 -12.66 -7.27
C GLU A 467 36.60 -11.92 -6.12
N ALA A 468 35.28 -12.07 -5.98
CA ALA A 468 34.53 -11.49 -4.86
C ALA A 468 35.08 -11.98 -3.50
N VAL A 469 35.30 -13.28 -3.32
CA VAL A 469 35.90 -13.85 -2.10
C VAL A 469 37.34 -13.33 -1.90
N GLU A 470 38.15 -13.26 -2.95
CA GLU A 470 39.53 -12.75 -2.86
C GLU A 470 39.60 -11.28 -2.46
N ILE A 471 38.66 -10.45 -2.94
CA ILE A 471 38.51 -9.05 -2.53
C ILE A 471 38.12 -8.96 -1.06
N LEU A 472 37.06 -9.68 -0.66
CA LEU A 472 36.53 -9.64 0.69
C LEU A 472 37.54 -10.14 1.75
N ARG A 473 38.41 -11.10 1.40
CA ARG A 473 39.50 -11.57 2.28
C ARG A 473 40.57 -10.52 2.55
N LYS A 474 40.75 -9.55 1.65
CA LYS A 474 41.80 -8.52 1.75
C LYS A 474 41.37 -7.32 2.59
N VAL A 475 40.11 -7.27 3.04
CA VAL A 475 39.59 -6.15 3.84
C VAL A 475 40.08 -6.31 5.28
N PRO A 476 41.06 -5.50 5.74
CA PRO A 476 41.49 -5.54 7.12
C PRO A 476 40.39 -4.93 7.99
N ASP A 477 40.25 -5.39 9.24
CA ASP A 477 39.43 -4.78 10.29
C ASP A 477 37.89 -4.78 10.10
N LYS A 478 37.34 -5.38 9.05
CA LYS A 478 35.88 -5.61 8.93
C LYS A 478 35.53 -7.02 9.40
N ALA A 479 35.03 -7.13 10.63
CA ALA A 479 34.47 -8.37 11.15
C ALA A 479 33.08 -8.59 10.54
N PHE A 480 33.01 -9.21 9.37
CA PHE A 480 31.76 -9.72 8.83
C PHE A 480 31.17 -10.74 9.81
N GLU A 481 29.85 -10.74 9.99
CA GLU A 481 29.19 -11.64 10.96
C GLU A 481 29.42 -13.12 10.61
N THR A 482 29.50 -13.43 9.32
CA THR A 482 29.74 -14.78 8.81
C THR A 482 31.15 -14.90 8.24
N GLN A 483 31.89 -15.92 8.68
CA GLN A 483 33.23 -16.17 8.16
C GLN A 483 33.21 -16.50 6.67
N LEU A 484 34.04 -15.78 5.92
CA LEU A 484 34.17 -15.94 4.48
C LEU A 484 34.97 -17.21 4.13
N GLN A 485 34.27 -18.24 3.65
CA GLN A 485 34.86 -19.50 3.22
C GLN A 485 34.45 -19.85 1.79
N TRP A 486 35.33 -20.53 1.05
CA TRP A 486 35.00 -21.02 -0.28
C TRP A 486 33.87 -22.06 -0.18
N GLY A 487 32.86 -21.95 -1.06
CA GLY A 487 31.72 -22.86 -1.07
C GLY A 487 30.56 -22.43 -0.16
N VAL A 488 30.70 -21.32 0.58
CA VAL A 488 29.64 -20.72 1.39
C VAL A 488 28.98 -19.57 0.61
N PRO A 489 27.64 -19.38 0.71
CA PRO A 489 26.96 -18.27 0.03
C PRO A 489 27.48 -16.92 0.54
N LEU A 490 27.56 -15.93 -0.36
CA LEU A 490 27.82 -14.56 0.03
C LEU A 490 26.59 -14.01 0.76
N THR A 491 26.79 -13.43 1.94
CA THR A 491 25.70 -12.83 2.73
C THR A 491 25.30 -11.48 2.14
N ALA A 492 24.15 -10.96 2.56
CA ALA A 492 23.73 -9.60 2.20
C ALA A 492 24.76 -8.54 2.62
N GLU A 493 25.49 -8.76 3.72
CA GLU A 493 26.57 -7.88 4.18
C GLU A 493 27.75 -7.89 3.21
N HIS A 494 28.22 -9.07 2.79
CA HIS A 494 29.30 -9.21 1.82
C HIS A 494 28.97 -8.54 0.48
N LEU A 495 27.75 -8.78 -0.02
CA LEU A 495 27.28 -8.22 -1.29
C LEU A 495 27.15 -6.70 -1.19
N SER A 496 26.62 -6.19 -0.08
CA SER A 496 26.50 -4.75 0.16
C SER A 496 27.88 -4.10 0.23
N TYR A 497 28.87 -4.70 0.90
CA TYR A 497 30.24 -4.18 0.92
C TYR A 497 30.83 -4.01 -0.48
N LEU A 498 30.68 -5.03 -1.34
CA LEU A 498 31.19 -4.96 -2.71
C LEU A 498 30.57 -3.78 -3.47
N ALA A 499 29.24 -3.64 -3.43
CA ALA A 499 28.55 -2.59 -4.17
C ALA A 499 28.70 -1.19 -3.55
N ASP A 500 28.57 -1.06 -2.23
CA ASP A 500 28.52 0.21 -1.51
C ASP A 500 29.90 0.79 -1.18
N ASP A 501 30.83 -0.04 -0.71
CA ASP A 501 32.12 0.41 -0.19
C ASP A 501 33.24 0.27 -1.22
N HIS A 502 33.33 -0.89 -1.89
CA HIS A 502 34.44 -1.21 -2.80
C HIS A 502 34.26 -0.59 -4.19
N TYR A 503 33.21 -0.99 -4.92
CA TYR A 503 32.97 -0.55 -6.31
C TYR A 503 32.20 0.76 -6.42
N LYS A 504 31.36 1.07 -5.42
CA LYS A 504 30.50 2.28 -5.36
C LYS A 504 29.59 2.43 -6.59
N ARG A 505 29.21 1.31 -7.19
CA ARG A 505 28.36 1.19 -8.38
C ARG A 505 27.74 -0.20 -8.45
N PRO A 506 26.77 -0.46 -9.34
CA PRO A 506 26.22 -1.80 -9.50
C PRO A 506 27.28 -2.83 -9.93
N VAL A 507 27.21 -4.02 -9.36
CA VAL A 507 28.15 -5.12 -9.59
C VAL A 507 27.37 -6.37 -9.95
N ILE A 508 27.79 -7.07 -10.99
CA ILE A 508 27.30 -8.40 -11.37
C ILE A 508 28.33 -9.41 -10.88
N ILE A 509 27.90 -10.28 -9.97
CA ILE A 509 28.72 -11.38 -9.46
C ILE A 509 28.25 -12.65 -10.15
N TYR A 510 29.16 -13.47 -10.70
CA TYR A 510 28.81 -14.67 -11.45
C TYR A 510 29.66 -15.90 -11.08
N ASP A 511 29.29 -17.08 -11.60
CA ASP A 511 29.97 -18.37 -11.37
C ASP A 511 30.06 -18.77 -9.88
N TYR A 512 28.89 -18.92 -9.27
CA TYR A 512 28.76 -19.32 -7.86
C TYR A 512 29.10 -20.80 -7.64
N PRO A 513 29.48 -21.21 -6.42
CA PRO A 513 29.68 -22.61 -6.09
C PRO A 513 28.40 -23.44 -6.33
N LYS A 514 28.57 -24.64 -6.89
CA LYS A 514 27.50 -25.61 -7.18
C LYS A 514 26.57 -25.88 -5.98
N ALA A 515 27.12 -25.90 -4.78
CA ALA A 515 26.42 -26.26 -3.55
C ALA A 515 25.43 -25.18 -3.05
N VAL A 516 25.56 -23.93 -3.51
CA VAL A 516 24.76 -22.80 -2.98
C VAL A 516 23.69 -22.31 -3.97
N LYS A 517 23.47 -23.07 -5.05
CA LYS A 517 22.57 -22.70 -6.14
C LYS A 517 21.67 -23.89 -6.52
N PRO A 518 20.47 -23.62 -7.05
CA PRO A 518 19.51 -24.65 -7.40
C PRO A 518 20.05 -25.74 -8.34
N PHE A 519 19.41 -26.90 -8.32
CA PHE A 519 19.78 -28.07 -9.11
C PHE A 519 19.73 -27.83 -10.63
N TYR A 520 18.83 -26.95 -11.08
CA TYR A 520 18.59 -26.63 -12.50
C TYR A 520 19.60 -25.66 -13.11
N VAL A 521 20.48 -25.05 -12.31
CA VAL A 521 21.50 -24.14 -12.82
C VAL A 521 22.61 -24.95 -13.48
N ARG A 522 23.02 -24.54 -14.69
CA ARG A 522 24.02 -25.24 -15.50
C ARG A 522 25.35 -25.38 -14.75
N LEU A 523 25.91 -26.59 -14.77
CA LEU A 523 27.24 -26.88 -14.21
C LEU A 523 28.34 -26.36 -15.15
N ASN A 524 29.29 -25.62 -14.60
CA ASN A 524 30.44 -25.15 -15.37
C ASN A 524 31.44 -26.29 -15.62
N GLU A 525 32.33 -26.10 -16.59
CA GLU A 525 33.31 -27.13 -17.01
C GLU A 525 34.30 -27.51 -15.89
N ASP A 526 34.46 -26.66 -14.88
CA ASP A 526 35.29 -26.93 -13.70
C ASP A 526 34.68 -27.95 -12.72
N GLY A 527 33.40 -28.33 -12.92
CA GLY A 527 32.64 -29.23 -12.05
C GLY A 527 32.38 -28.70 -10.64
N LYS A 528 32.75 -27.46 -10.34
CA LYS A 528 32.74 -26.85 -9.00
C LYS A 528 31.81 -25.64 -8.92
N THR A 529 31.71 -24.88 -10.00
CA THR A 529 30.87 -23.69 -10.10
C THR A 529 29.69 -23.92 -11.03
N VAL A 530 28.68 -23.06 -10.95
CA VAL A 530 27.50 -23.09 -11.81
C VAL A 530 27.28 -21.72 -12.42
N ALA A 531 26.69 -21.70 -13.62
CA ALA A 531 26.43 -20.50 -14.41
C ALA A 531 25.24 -19.69 -13.84
N ALA A 532 25.45 -19.07 -12.67
CA ALA A 532 24.52 -18.17 -12.01
C ALA A 532 25.12 -16.78 -11.89
N PHE A 533 24.26 -15.75 -11.84
CA PHE A 533 24.68 -14.39 -11.55
C PHE A 533 23.72 -13.64 -10.61
N GLU A 534 24.24 -12.61 -9.96
CA GLU A 534 23.47 -11.67 -9.14
C GLU A 534 23.88 -10.24 -9.47
N LEU A 535 22.89 -9.38 -9.79
CA LEU A 535 23.10 -7.94 -9.91
C LEU A 535 22.82 -7.28 -8.54
N VAL A 536 23.89 -6.78 -7.94
CA VAL A 536 23.88 -6.10 -6.65
C VAL A 536 23.97 -4.61 -6.86
N VAL A 537 23.06 -3.86 -6.25
CA VAL A 537 22.92 -2.42 -6.43
C VAL A 537 23.19 -1.70 -5.11
N PRO A 538 23.97 -0.60 -5.11
CA PRO A 538 24.23 0.19 -3.90
C PRO A 538 22.97 0.59 -3.12
N LYS A 539 23.04 0.53 -1.79
CA LYS A 539 22.00 0.74 -0.77
C LYS A 539 20.87 -0.29 -0.75
N ILE A 540 20.66 -1.04 -1.83
CA ILE A 540 19.54 -1.99 -1.95
C ILE A 540 20.00 -3.43 -1.77
N GLY A 541 21.16 -3.81 -2.31
CA GLY A 541 21.64 -5.19 -2.37
C GLY A 541 21.19 -5.87 -3.66
N THR A 542 20.95 -7.19 -3.62
CA THR A 542 20.56 -7.96 -4.80
C THR A 542 19.18 -7.58 -5.34
N VAL A 543 19.12 -7.13 -6.59
CA VAL A 543 17.89 -6.72 -7.29
C VAL A 543 17.49 -7.73 -8.37
N ILE A 544 18.48 -8.27 -9.10
CA ILE A 544 18.27 -9.30 -10.13
C ILE A 544 19.11 -10.52 -9.77
N THR A 545 18.53 -11.70 -9.92
CA THR A 545 19.22 -13.00 -9.83
C THR A 545 18.92 -13.80 -11.09
N GLY A 546 19.92 -14.43 -11.70
CA GLY A 546 19.70 -15.21 -12.92
C GLY A 546 20.67 -16.36 -13.10
N SER A 547 20.43 -17.13 -14.15
CA SER A 547 21.18 -18.34 -14.45
C SER A 547 21.10 -18.70 -15.93
N GLN A 548 22.13 -19.38 -16.42
CA GLN A 548 21.95 -20.34 -17.51
C GLN A 548 21.43 -21.64 -16.92
N ASN A 549 20.44 -22.22 -17.57
CA ASN A 549 19.78 -23.43 -17.09
C ASN A 549 20.45 -24.66 -17.71
N GLU A 550 20.47 -25.77 -16.97
CA GLU A 550 21.12 -27.01 -17.38
C GLU A 550 20.34 -27.66 -18.53
N GLU A 551 20.95 -27.68 -19.71
CA GLU A 551 20.39 -28.30 -20.91
C GLU A 551 20.65 -29.81 -20.99
N SER A 552 21.65 -30.33 -20.27
CA SER A 552 21.98 -31.75 -20.33
C SER A 552 21.04 -32.58 -19.46
N PHE A 553 20.28 -33.48 -20.08
CA PHE A 553 19.42 -34.43 -19.35
C PHE A 553 20.16 -35.19 -18.26
N ASN A 554 21.35 -35.72 -18.56
CA ASN A 554 22.12 -36.53 -17.62
C ASN A 554 22.58 -35.71 -16.41
N VAL A 555 23.11 -34.51 -16.66
CA VAL A 555 23.58 -33.63 -15.58
C VAL A 555 22.41 -33.18 -14.72
N LEU A 556 21.31 -32.72 -15.34
CA LEU A 556 20.11 -32.28 -14.63
C LEU A 556 19.52 -33.42 -13.78
N ASN A 557 19.40 -34.63 -14.33
CA ASN A 557 18.90 -35.79 -13.60
C ASN A 557 19.80 -36.17 -12.42
N THR A 558 21.13 -36.14 -12.60
CA THR A 558 22.08 -36.33 -11.48
C THR A 558 21.89 -35.26 -10.41
N ARG A 559 21.73 -33.99 -10.79
CA ARG A 559 21.51 -32.87 -9.86
C ARG A 559 20.20 -33.03 -9.08
N ILE A 560 19.12 -33.51 -9.69
CA ILE A 560 17.86 -33.81 -8.99
C ILE A 560 18.10 -34.87 -7.89
N THR A 561 18.85 -35.93 -8.19
CA THR A 561 19.19 -36.96 -7.20
C THR A 561 20.09 -36.42 -6.08
N GLU A 562 21.05 -35.55 -6.39
CA GLU A 562 21.93 -34.91 -5.39
C GLU A 562 21.16 -34.06 -4.35
N PHE A 563 20.01 -33.51 -4.74
CA PHE A 563 19.16 -32.68 -3.88
C PHE A 563 18.06 -33.49 -3.15
N ASP A 564 18.06 -34.82 -3.24
CA ASP A 564 17.04 -35.70 -2.67
C ASP A 564 15.61 -35.34 -3.13
N LEU A 565 15.49 -34.89 -4.38
CA LEU A 565 14.22 -34.50 -4.99
C LEU A 565 13.55 -35.70 -5.67
N SER A 566 12.24 -35.82 -5.49
CA SER A 566 11.44 -36.87 -6.14
C SER A 566 11.39 -36.64 -7.66
N ARG A 567 12.02 -37.54 -8.42
CA ARG A 567 12.08 -37.46 -9.89
C ARG A 567 10.70 -37.32 -10.54
N ASP A 568 9.69 -38.02 -10.02
CA ASP A 568 8.33 -38.00 -10.57
C ASP A 568 7.72 -36.59 -10.61
N GLN A 569 8.13 -35.70 -9.70
CA GLN A 569 7.68 -34.31 -9.69
C GLN A 569 8.27 -33.45 -10.82
N TYR A 570 9.40 -33.88 -11.38
CA TYR A 570 10.19 -33.16 -12.38
C TYR A 570 10.28 -33.88 -13.72
N GLU A 571 9.57 -35.00 -13.91
CA GLU A 571 9.63 -35.77 -15.15
C GLU A 571 9.24 -34.92 -16.38
N TRP A 572 8.20 -34.08 -16.24
CA TRP A 572 7.79 -33.13 -17.28
C TRP A 572 8.87 -32.07 -17.58
N TYR A 573 9.64 -31.68 -16.56
CA TYR A 573 10.72 -30.70 -16.70
C TYR A 573 11.96 -31.32 -17.36
N LEU A 574 12.21 -32.60 -17.07
CA LEU A 574 13.22 -33.41 -17.75
C LEU A 574 12.86 -33.67 -19.22
N ASP A 575 11.58 -33.77 -19.57
CA ASP A 575 11.13 -33.91 -20.97
C ASP A 575 11.57 -32.73 -21.86
N LEU A 576 11.67 -31.52 -21.28
CA LEU A 576 12.23 -30.35 -21.99
C LEU A 576 13.69 -30.58 -22.43
N ARG A 577 14.40 -31.53 -21.80
CA ARG A 577 15.78 -31.90 -22.14
C ARG A 577 15.85 -33.12 -23.06
N ARG A 578 14.76 -33.88 -23.22
CA ARG A 578 14.69 -35.06 -24.10
C ARG A 578 14.28 -34.69 -25.52
N HIS A 579 13.41 -33.70 -25.68
CA HIS A 579 12.75 -33.39 -26.95
C HIS A 579 13.21 -32.04 -27.50
N GLY A 580 14.40 -32.02 -28.13
CA GLY A 580 14.89 -30.84 -28.84
C GLY A 580 15.32 -29.70 -27.91
N THR A 581 16.14 -30.02 -26.91
CA THR A 581 16.64 -29.02 -25.95
C THR A 581 17.57 -27.99 -26.59
N VAL A 582 17.67 -26.83 -25.96
CA VAL A 582 18.51 -25.70 -26.40
C VAL A 582 19.31 -25.18 -25.22
N LYS A 583 20.38 -24.41 -25.48
CA LYS A 583 20.94 -23.56 -24.43
C LYS A 583 19.96 -22.43 -24.16
N HIS A 584 19.64 -22.18 -22.91
CA HIS A 584 18.75 -21.10 -22.55
C HIS A 584 19.13 -20.53 -21.18
N SER A 585 18.83 -19.25 -20.99
CA SER A 585 19.16 -18.53 -19.77
C SER A 585 18.07 -17.53 -19.43
N GLY A 586 18.02 -17.14 -18.17
CA GLY A 586 16.97 -16.30 -17.66
C GLY A 586 17.32 -15.65 -16.34
N PHE A 587 16.45 -14.75 -15.88
CA PHE A 587 16.65 -14.02 -14.63
C PHE A 587 15.33 -13.55 -14.04
N SER A 588 15.38 -13.20 -12.76
CA SER A 588 14.26 -12.68 -11.99
C SER A 588 14.64 -11.33 -11.39
N LEU A 589 13.89 -10.28 -11.72
CA LEU A 589 13.96 -8.98 -11.06
C LEU A 589 12.89 -8.91 -9.95
N ARG A 590 13.34 -8.66 -8.72
CA ARG A 590 12.45 -8.44 -7.57
C ARG A 590 11.81 -7.05 -7.70
N PHE A 591 10.61 -6.97 -8.29
CA PHE A 591 9.99 -5.71 -8.69
C PHE A 591 9.81 -4.73 -7.53
N ASP A 592 9.36 -5.20 -6.37
CA ASP A 592 9.18 -4.32 -5.21
C ASP A 592 10.50 -3.73 -4.69
N ARG A 593 11.64 -4.42 -4.90
CA ARG A 593 12.97 -3.85 -4.60
C ARG A 593 13.37 -2.78 -5.60
N MET A 594 12.93 -2.88 -6.86
CA MET A 594 13.09 -1.80 -7.83
C MET A 594 12.29 -0.56 -7.44
N VAL A 595 11.09 -0.73 -6.88
CA VAL A 595 10.31 0.39 -6.35
C VAL A 595 10.99 1.01 -5.12
N LEU A 596 11.58 0.21 -4.22
CA LEU A 596 12.40 0.73 -3.12
C LEU A 596 13.59 1.55 -3.64
N LEU A 597 14.32 1.02 -4.63
CA LEU A 597 15.45 1.70 -5.24
C LEU A 597 15.06 3.08 -5.76
N THR A 598 13.99 3.16 -6.55
CA THR A 598 13.56 4.38 -7.25
C THR A 598 12.92 5.42 -6.33
N THR A 599 12.33 4.98 -5.22
CA THR A 599 11.71 5.89 -4.23
C THR A 599 12.67 6.30 -3.11
N GLY A 600 13.75 5.55 -2.87
CA GLY A 600 14.67 5.76 -1.76
C GLY A 600 14.12 5.31 -0.40
N LEU A 601 12.98 4.61 -0.37
CA LEU A 601 12.44 4.01 0.84
C LEU A 601 13.26 2.78 1.27
N ILE A 602 13.21 2.49 2.57
CA ILE A 602 14.01 1.41 3.18
C ILE A 602 13.19 0.15 3.50
N ASP A 603 11.87 0.23 3.43
CA ASP A 603 10.95 -0.83 3.82
C ASP A 603 9.93 -1.15 2.73
N VAL A 604 9.93 -2.40 2.28
CA VAL A 604 9.12 -2.89 1.16
C VAL A 604 7.62 -2.76 1.42
N ARG A 605 7.21 -2.73 2.70
CA ARG A 605 5.80 -2.56 3.11
C ARG A 605 5.22 -1.18 2.75
N ASP A 606 6.09 -0.21 2.46
CA ASP A 606 5.70 1.14 2.06
C ASP A 606 5.58 1.31 0.54
N VAL A 607 6.07 0.35 -0.25
CA VAL A 607 5.99 0.37 -1.71
C VAL A 607 5.01 -0.65 -2.31
N ILE A 608 4.46 -1.52 -1.46
CA ILE A 608 3.39 -2.46 -1.80
C ILE A 608 2.08 -1.91 -1.25
N PRO A 609 0.98 -1.82 -2.04
CA PRO A 609 -0.29 -1.27 -1.59
C PRO A 609 -0.85 -1.93 -0.32
N PHE A 610 -0.90 -3.27 -0.29
CA PHE A 610 -1.39 -4.08 0.82
C PHE A 610 -0.38 -5.19 1.12
N PRO A 611 0.70 -4.91 1.87
CA PRO A 611 1.75 -5.89 2.10
C PRO A 611 1.23 -7.06 2.96
N ARG A 612 1.76 -8.27 2.70
CA ARG A 612 1.51 -9.48 3.49
C ARG A 612 2.78 -9.90 4.20
N SER A 613 2.80 -9.89 5.52
CA SER A 613 3.97 -10.33 6.30
C SER A 613 3.57 -11.36 7.35
N HIS A 614 4.54 -12.04 7.94
CA HIS A 614 4.27 -12.95 9.05
C HIS A 614 3.45 -12.24 10.15
N GLY A 615 2.35 -12.88 10.58
CA GLY A 615 1.41 -12.34 11.57
C GLY A 615 0.53 -11.18 11.08
N LYS A 616 0.65 -10.70 9.84
CA LYS A 616 -0.14 -9.58 9.29
C LYS A 616 -0.60 -9.87 7.85
N ALA A 617 -1.88 -10.24 7.71
CA ALA A 617 -2.54 -10.45 6.41
C ALA A 617 -3.74 -9.51 6.17
N ASN A 618 -4.04 -8.62 7.11
CA ASN A 618 -5.21 -7.75 7.04
C ASN A 618 -5.03 -6.64 5.97
N GLY A 619 -6.14 -6.21 5.37
CA GLY A 619 -6.21 -5.12 4.40
C GLY A 619 -6.84 -3.85 4.97
#